data_AF-A0AAW9IGH0-F1
#
_entry.id   AF-A0AAW9IGH0-F1
#
_cell.length_a   1.000
_cell.length_b   1.000
_cell.length_c   1.000
_cell.angle_alpha   90.00
_cell.angle_beta   90.00
_cell.angle_gamma   90.00
#
_symmetry.space_group_name_H-M   'P 1'
#
loop_
_entity.id
_entity.type
_entity.pdbx_description
1 polymer ?
#
loop_
_entity_poly.entity_id
_entity_poly.type
_entity_poly.pdbx_seq_one_letter_code
_entity_poly.pdbx_strand_id
1 'polypeptide(L)'
;MSELLITFDKESPSLIDEKINIKAISDGNDCMEYKFLEGIPVERHLTWKPIQDYSPKNECLWRPNKSGEYMIMVQYKHKDSNKQGNAKANYEIKGIEESDALELNHRSSKLIKDVIIDKTSLIIGEKLNIEVLAAEDEEILL
;
A
#
# COMPACT_ATOMS: atom_id res chain seq x y z
N MET A 1 -10.13 -26.15 17.33
CA MET A 1 -8.81 -25.76 16.79
C MET A 1 -8.81 -24.25 16.83
N SER A 2 -7.79 -23.60 17.41
CA SER A 2 -7.72 -22.14 17.38
C SER A 2 -7.37 -21.71 15.96
N GLU A 3 -8.38 -21.32 15.19
CA GLU A 3 -8.22 -20.84 13.83
C GLU A 3 -7.89 -19.35 13.90
N LEU A 4 -6.65 -19.01 13.53
CA LEU A 4 -6.24 -17.62 13.39
C LEU A 4 -6.68 -17.15 12.01
N LEU A 5 -7.59 -16.17 11.95
CA LEU A 5 -8.00 -15.55 10.71
C LEU A 5 -7.12 -14.34 10.40
N ILE A 6 -6.61 -14.25 9.18
CA ILE A 6 -5.87 -13.09 8.69
C ILE A 6 -6.83 -12.25 7.85
N THR A 7 -6.97 -10.98 8.20
CA THR A 7 -7.74 -9.99 7.45
C THR A 7 -6.84 -8.85 7.00
N PHE A 8 -7.19 -8.25 5.87
CA PHE A 8 -6.50 -7.11 5.28
C PHE A 8 -7.49 -5.95 5.22
N ASP A 9 -7.02 -4.73 5.46
CA ASP A 9 -7.86 -3.53 5.27
C ASP A 9 -8.15 -3.25 3.78
N LYS A 10 -7.27 -3.72 2.90
CA LYS A 10 -7.39 -3.58 1.44
C LYS A 10 -7.63 -4.91 0.76
N GLU A 11 -8.52 -4.90 -0.22
CA GLU A 11 -8.76 -6.05 -1.07
C GLU A 11 -7.56 -6.31 -1.98
N SER A 12 -7.25 -7.60 -2.17
CA SER A 12 -6.24 -8.04 -3.13
C SER A 12 -6.87 -8.15 -4.53
N PRO A 13 -6.18 -7.72 -5.61
CA PRO A 13 -4.84 -7.14 -5.62
C PRO A 13 -4.79 -5.63 -5.35
N SER A 14 -3.80 -5.18 -4.58
CA SER A 14 -3.50 -3.75 -4.33
C SER A 14 -2.31 -3.23 -5.14
N LEU A 15 -2.05 -1.92 -5.10
CA LEU A 15 -0.95 -1.29 -5.81
C LEU A 15 0.37 -1.34 -5.01
N ILE A 16 1.49 -1.21 -5.72
CA ILE A 16 2.81 -1.07 -5.12
C ILE A 16 2.89 0.18 -4.23
N ASP A 17 3.72 0.11 -3.18
CA ASP A 17 3.96 1.21 -2.24
C ASP A 17 2.77 1.61 -1.35
N GLU A 18 1.64 0.92 -1.50
CA GLU A 18 0.48 1.11 -0.62
C GLU A 18 0.73 0.54 0.77
N LYS A 19 0.30 1.28 1.79
CA LYS A 19 0.22 0.77 3.16
C LYS A 19 -1.01 -0.12 3.26
N ILE A 20 -0.80 -1.37 3.67
CA ILE A 20 -1.81 -2.40 3.90
C ILE A 20 -1.72 -2.77 5.39
N ASN A 21 -2.81 -2.64 6.11
CA ASN A 21 -2.93 -3.05 7.49
C ASN A 21 -3.38 -4.52 7.55
N ILE A 22 -2.55 -5.36 8.14
CA ILE A 22 -2.79 -6.79 8.31
C ILE A 22 -3.22 -7.02 9.74
N LYS A 23 -4.39 -7.63 9.94
CA LYS A 23 -4.95 -7.93 11.25
C LYS A 23 -5.13 -9.42 11.44
N ALA A 24 -4.74 -9.91 12.60
CA ALA A 24 -4.88 -11.29 13.02
C ALA A 24 -6.01 -11.38 14.03
N ILE A 25 -7.08 -12.10 13.69
CA ILE A 25 -8.25 -12.30 14.54
C ILE A 25 -8.19 -13.71 15.11
N SER A 26 -8.14 -13.81 16.43
CA SER A 26 -8.18 -15.07 17.16
C SER A 26 -9.45 -15.18 18.01
N ASP A 27 -9.95 -16.39 18.16
CA ASP A 27 -11.15 -16.73 18.94
C ASP A 27 -10.91 -16.84 20.47
N GLY A 28 -9.63 -16.85 20.90
CA GLY A 28 -9.22 -17.02 22.29
C GLY A 28 -8.78 -15.73 22.97
N ASN A 29 -8.93 -15.68 24.30
CA ASN A 29 -8.49 -14.59 25.19
C ASN A 29 -7.08 -14.07 24.83
N ASP A 30 -6.97 -12.74 24.66
CA ASP A 30 -5.90 -11.89 24.12
C ASP A 30 -4.47 -11.95 24.75
N CYS A 31 -4.07 -13.06 25.39
CA CYS A 31 -2.68 -13.23 25.88
C CYS A 31 -1.78 -13.95 24.85
N MET A 32 -1.76 -13.45 23.61
CA MET A 32 -0.95 -14.02 22.53
C MET A 32 0.07 -13.00 22.00
N GLU A 33 1.23 -13.49 21.58
CA GLU A 33 2.19 -12.69 20.82
C GLU A 33 2.14 -13.12 19.35
N TYR A 34 2.02 -12.13 18.47
CA TYR A 34 1.92 -12.30 17.03
C TYR A 34 3.21 -11.85 16.36
N LYS A 35 3.69 -12.64 15.39
CA LYS A 35 4.82 -12.35 14.53
C LYS A 35 4.36 -12.41 13.08
N PHE A 36 4.59 -11.33 12.35
CA PHE A 36 4.18 -11.17 10.96
C PHE A 36 5.39 -11.32 10.05
N LEU A 37 5.24 -12.15 9.02
CA LEU A 37 6.29 -12.46 8.05
C LEU A 37 5.73 -12.28 6.64
N GLU A 38 6.46 -11.58 5.78
CA GLU A 38 6.21 -11.55 4.35
C GLU A 38 7.05 -12.61 3.64
N GLY A 39 6.43 -13.40 2.79
CA GLY A 39 7.07 -14.37 1.92
C GLY A 39 7.18 -13.78 0.52
N ILE A 40 8.40 -13.50 0.09
CA ILE A 40 8.72 -12.93 -1.22
C ILE A 40 9.29 -14.05 -2.11
N PRO A 41 8.66 -14.38 -3.25
CA PRO A 41 9.23 -15.35 -4.19
C PRO A 41 10.46 -14.74 -4.87
N VAL A 42 11.63 -15.36 -4.64
CA VAL A 42 12.91 -14.94 -5.22
C VAL A 42 13.46 -16.09 -6.05
N GLU A 43 13.43 -15.93 -7.38
CA GLU A 43 13.88 -16.91 -8.38
C GLU A 43 13.25 -18.31 -8.24
N ARG A 44 13.78 -19.13 -7.32
CA ARG A 44 13.40 -20.54 -7.07
C ARG A 44 13.13 -20.84 -5.59
N HIS A 45 13.16 -19.84 -4.72
CA HIS A 45 12.92 -20.00 -3.28
C HIS A 45 12.00 -18.91 -2.75
N LEU A 46 11.27 -19.22 -1.67
CA LEU A 46 10.46 -18.24 -0.96
C LEU A 46 11.27 -17.67 0.20
N THR A 47 11.57 -16.38 0.15
CA THR A 47 12.30 -15.68 1.21
C THR A 47 11.32 -15.09 2.20
N TRP A 48 11.42 -15.51 3.47
CA TRP A 48 10.62 -14.94 4.55
C TRP A 48 11.35 -13.77 5.19
N LYS A 49 10.71 -12.60 5.22
CA LYS A 49 11.19 -11.44 5.97
C LYS A 49 10.23 -11.09 7.09
N PRO A 50 10.72 -10.80 8.31
CA PRO A 50 9.85 -10.35 9.39
C PRO A 50 9.37 -8.91 9.11
N ILE A 51 8.06 -8.72 9.10
CA ILE A 51 7.42 -7.39 9.11
C ILE A 51 7.38 -6.87 10.55
N GLN A 52 6.99 -7.76 11.48
CA GLN A 52 6.89 -7.47 12.90
C GLN A 52 7.32 -8.71 13.69
N ASP A 53 8.23 -8.55 14.65
CA ASP A 53 8.56 -9.62 15.59
C ASP A 53 7.43 -9.89 16.60
N TYR A 54 7.59 -10.93 17.42
CA TYR A 54 6.61 -11.30 18.43
C TYR A 54 6.24 -10.11 19.30
N SER A 55 4.99 -9.67 19.16
CA SER A 55 4.46 -8.56 19.94
C SER A 55 3.01 -8.85 20.32
N PRO A 56 2.49 -8.24 21.41
CA PRO A 56 1.08 -8.37 21.77
C PRO A 56 0.15 -7.66 20.77
N LYS A 57 0.68 -6.94 19.77
CA LYS A 57 -0.12 -6.32 18.71
C LYS A 57 -0.53 -7.37 17.69
N ASN A 58 -1.84 -7.54 17.56
CA ASN A 58 -2.48 -8.40 16.56
C ASN A 58 -2.65 -7.70 15.19
N GLU A 59 -2.13 -6.50 15.01
CA GLU A 59 -2.15 -5.76 13.75
C GLU A 59 -0.76 -5.22 13.39
N CYS A 60 -0.45 -5.15 12.09
CA CYS A 60 0.79 -4.58 11.59
C CYS A 60 0.58 -3.84 10.26
N LEU A 61 1.42 -2.83 10.02
CA LEU A 61 1.46 -2.11 8.75
C LEU A 61 2.50 -2.75 7.84
N TRP A 62 2.05 -3.22 6.67
CA TRP A 62 2.87 -3.80 5.64
C TRP A 62 2.85 -2.90 4.39
N ARG A 63 4.02 -2.71 3.76
CA ARG A 63 4.18 -1.85 2.59
C ARG A 63 5.07 -2.56 1.55
N PRO A 64 4.48 -3.27 0.57
CA PRO A 64 5.24 -3.95 -0.47
C PRO A 64 5.83 -2.93 -1.44
N ASN A 65 7.10 -3.12 -1.80
CA ASN A 65 7.84 -2.23 -2.69
C ASN A 65 8.09 -2.82 -4.08
N LYS A 66 7.50 -3.98 -4.37
CA LYS A 66 7.56 -4.67 -5.67
C LYS A 66 6.19 -5.25 -5.97
N SER A 67 5.86 -5.33 -7.25
CA SER A 67 4.71 -6.10 -7.71
C SER A 67 5.00 -7.59 -7.68
N GLY A 68 3.93 -8.39 -7.60
CA GLY A 68 3.99 -9.84 -7.56
C GLY A 68 3.09 -10.43 -6.49
N GLU A 69 3.16 -11.76 -6.39
CA GLU A 69 2.46 -12.52 -5.35
C GLU A 69 3.30 -12.57 -4.09
N TYR A 70 2.69 -12.20 -2.96
CA TYR A 70 3.27 -12.29 -1.63
C TYR A 70 2.50 -13.30 -0.81
N MET A 71 3.19 -13.98 0.10
CA MET A 71 2.55 -14.84 1.09
C MET A 71 2.77 -14.27 2.48
N ILE A 72 1.70 -13.82 3.11
CA ILE A 72 1.74 -13.34 4.49
C ILE A 72 1.58 -14.52 5.42
N MET A 73 2.52 -14.70 6.35
CA MET A 73 2.42 -15.66 7.43
C MET A 73 2.34 -14.92 8.77
N VAL A 74 1.32 -15.26 9.55
CA VAL A 74 1.16 -14.78 10.92
C VAL A 74 1.37 -15.95 11.86
N GLN A 75 2.41 -15.87 12.67
CA GLN A 75 2.69 -16.82 13.75
C GLN A 75 2.13 -16.27 15.04
N TYR A 76 1.50 -17.13 15.84
CA TYR A 76 1.05 -16.78 17.18
C TYR A 76 1.62 -17.76 18.19
N LYS A 77 1.94 -17.25 19.38
CA LYS A 77 2.29 -18.06 20.55
C LYS A 77 1.57 -17.53 21.78
N HIS A 78 1.07 -18.43 22.60
CA HIS A 78 0.48 -18.07 23.88
C HIS A 78 1.58 -17.87 24.93
N LYS A 79 1.40 -16.88 25.82
CA LYS A 79 2.33 -16.68 26.96
C LYS A 79 2.13 -17.73 28.06
N ASP A 80 0.88 -18.06 28.34
CA ASP A 80 0.49 -18.95 29.45
C ASP A 80 0.39 -20.44 29.05
N SER A 81 0.41 -20.72 27.75
CA SER A 81 0.29 -22.08 27.23
C SER A 81 1.37 -22.28 26.18
N ASN A 82 2.01 -23.45 26.11
CA ASN A 82 2.97 -23.77 25.05
C ASN A 82 2.28 -24.03 23.68
N LYS A 83 1.11 -23.41 23.47
CA LYS A 83 0.34 -23.45 22.23
C LYS A 83 0.92 -22.40 21.29
N GLN A 84 1.31 -22.86 20.12
CA GLN A 84 1.80 -22.04 19.03
C GLN A 84 1.15 -22.51 17.74
N GLY A 85 0.95 -21.59 16.81
CA GLY A 85 0.38 -21.88 15.51
C GLY A 85 0.81 -20.85 14.49
N ASN A 86 0.40 -21.09 13.25
CA ASN A 86 0.60 -20.15 12.16
C ASN A 86 -0.60 -20.17 11.23
N ALA A 87 -0.90 -19.01 10.66
CA ALA A 87 -1.82 -18.85 9.54
C ALA A 87 -1.05 -18.27 8.36
N LYS A 88 -1.52 -18.57 7.15
CA LYS A 88 -0.96 -18.06 5.90
C LYS A 88 -2.08 -17.50 5.05
N ALA A 89 -1.82 -16.37 4.40
CA ALA A 89 -2.70 -15.76 3.44
C ALA A 89 -1.89 -15.28 2.24
N ASN A 90 -2.42 -15.50 1.04
CA ASN A 90 -1.81 -15.00 -0.19
C ASN A 90 -2.34 -13.60 -0.47
N TYR A 91 -1.47 -12.73 -0.97
CA TYR A 91 -1.80 -11.36 -1.31
C TYR A 91 -1.08 -10.96 -2.60
N GLU A 92 -1.82 -10.44 -3.56
CA GLU A 92 -1.27 -10.03 -4.86
C GLU A 92 -1.09 -8.51 -4.90
N ILE A 93 0.07 -8.07 -5.41
CA ILE A 93 0.38 -6.67 -5.63
C ILE A 93 0.54 -6.43 -7.13
N LYS A 94 -0.33 -5.61 -7.68
CA LYS A 94 -0.26 -5.18 -9.07
C LYS A 94 0.88 -4.20 -9.27
N GLY A 95 1.62 -4.43 -10.36
CA GLY A 95 2.57 -3.45 -10.87
C GLY A 95 1.82 -2.24 -11.37
N ILE A 96 2.35 -1.07 -11.01
CA ILE A 96 2.01 0.18 -11.65
C ILE A 96 2.87 0.20 -12.91
N GLU A 97 2.26 0.07 -14.08
CA GLU A 97 2.95 0.31 -15.36
C GLU A 97 3.46 1.76 -15.37
N GLU A 98 4.52 2.08 -16.12
CA GLU A 98 5.08 3.44 -16.17
C GLU A 98 4.04 4.52 -16.52
N SER A 99 2.92 4.15 -17.16
CA SER A 99 1.76 5.02 -17.39
C SER A 99 1.03 5.45 -16.12
N ASP A 100 0.91 4.56 -15.13
CA ASP A 100 0.15 4.78 -13.90
C ASP A 100 1.02 5.46 -12.80
N ALA A 101 2.34 5.37 -12.91
CA ALA A 101 3.29 6.06 -12.03
C ALA A 101 3.21 7.59 -12.22
N LEU A 102 2.82 8.04 -13.42
CA LEU A 102 2.55 9.46 -13.68
C LEU A 102 1.32 9.97 -12.91
N GLU A 103 0.31 9.15 -12.62
CA GLU A 103 -0.87 9.59 -11.88
C GLU A 103 -0.62 9.77 -10.38
N LEU A 104 0.24 8.94 -9.76
CA LEU A 104 0.62 9.11 -8.35
C LEU A 104 1.58 10.29 -8.15
N ASN A 105 2.48 10.54 -9.10
CA ASN A 105 3.34 11.73 -9.10
C ASN A 105 2.55 13.03 -9.41
N HIS A 106 1.34 12.93 -9.95
CA HIS A 106 0.41 14.04 -10.12
C HIS A 106 -0.41 14.38 -8.87
N ARG A 107 -0.35 13.57 -7.80
CA ARG A 107 -0.87 13.99 -6.48
C ARG A 107 0.07 14.92 -5.72
N SER A 108 1.35 15.01 -6.11
CA SER A 108 2.25 16.08 -5.66
C SER A 108 2.17 17.25 -6.63
N SER A 109 1.22 18.15 -6.36
CA SER A 109 1.04 19.50 -6.91
C SER A 109 1.00 19.63 -8.43
N LYS A 110 -0.14 19.33 -9.04
CA LYS A 110 -0.45 19.81 -10.40
C LYS A 110 -0.79 21.31 -10.30
N LEU A 111 0.23 22.17 -10.22
CA LEU A 111 0.08 23.61 -9.99
C LEU A 111 -0.68 24.33 -11.11
N ILE A 112 -0.59 23.81 -12.34
CA ILE A 112 -1.25 24.36 -13.51
C ILE A 112 -2.36 23.41 -13.94
N LYS A 113 -3.59 23.90 -13.89
CA LYS A 113 -4.79 23.21 -14.35
C LYS A 113 -4.90 23.26 -15.87
N ASP A 114 -4.64 24.43 -16.45
CA ASP A 114 -4.72 24.64 -17.90
C ASP A 114 -3.91 25.86 -18.38
N VAL A 115 -3.62 25.93 -19.67
CA VAL A 115 -2.97 27.09 -20.32
C VAL A 115 -3.80 27.49 -21.54
N ILE A 116 -4.43 28.65 -21.46
CA ILE A 116 -5.29 29.21 -22.49
C ILE A 116 -4.47 30.20 -23.32
N ILE A 117 -4.58 30.08 -24.64
CA ILE A 117 -3.92 30.96 -25.59
C ILE A 117 -5.00 31.68 -26.39
N ASP A 118 -4.87 33.00 -26.54
CA ASP A 118 -5.90 33.82 -27.19
C ASP A 118 -6.01 33.60 -28.70
N LYS A 119 -4.96 33.06 -29.35
CA LYS A 119 -4.91 32.80 -30.80
C LYS A 119 -4.21 31.49 -31.15
N THR A 120 -4.77 30.75 -32.10
CA THR A 120 -4.23 29.48 -32.62
C THR A 120 -3.37 29.65 -33.88
N SER A 121 -3.29 30.85 -34.44
CA SER A 121 -2.49 31.19 -35.62
C SER A 121 -1.68 32.46 -35.35
N LEU A 122 -0.38 32.40 -35.62
CA LEU A 122 0.60 33.45 -35.25
C LEU A 122 1.30 34.01 -36.48
N ILE A 123 1.42 35.33 -36.54
CA ILE A 123 2.20 36.05 -37.55
C ILE A 123 3.43 36.66 -36.87
N ILE A 124 4.59 36.62 -37.52
CA ILE A 124 5.84 37.17 -36.97
C ILE A 124 5.65 38.66 -36.67
N GLY A 125 5.81 39.05 -35.40
CA GLY A 125 5.64 40.42 -34.90
C GLY A 125 4.32 40.68 -34.18
N GLU A 126 3.36 39.74 -34.19
CA GLU A 126 2.16 39.84 -33.35
C GLU A 126 2.44 39.45 -31.90
N LYS A 127 1.73 40.11 -30.98
CA LYS A 127 1.71 39.76 -29.56
C LYS A 127 0.71 38.63 -29.32
N LEU A 128 1.13 37.63 -28.55
CA LEU A 128 0.31 36.52 -28.07
C LEU A 128 0.07 36.69 -26.58
N ASN A 129 -1.17 36.52 -26.14
CA ASN A 129 -1.53 36.55 -24.72
C ASN A 129 -1.73 35.10 -24.24
N ILE A 130 -1.10 34.79 -23.11
CA ILE A 130 -1.18 33.46 -22.49
C ILE A 130 -1.78 33.66 -21.11
N GLU A 131 -2.89 32.97 -20.86
CA GLU A 131 -3.53 32.89 -19.55
C GLU A 131 -3.26 31.52 -18.96
N VAL A 132 -2.71 31.48 -17.74
CA VAL A 132 -2.40 30.24 -17.03
C VAL A 132 -3.42 30.07 -15.92
N LEU A 133 -4.20 29.00 -15.97
CA LEU A 133 -5.12 28.61 -14.91
C LEU A 133 -4.38 27.74 -13.90
N ALA A 134 -4.24 28.25 -12.67
CA ALA A 134 -3.73 27.46 -11.56
C ALA A 134 -4.79 26.45 -11.10
N ALA A 135 -4.37 25.29 -10.58
CA ALA A 135 -5.29 24.44 -9.82
C ALA A 135 -5.48 25.10 -8.45
N GLU A 136 -6.67 25.62 -8.18
CA GLU A 136 -7.01 26.14 -6.85
C GLU A 136 -6.95 24.98 -5.84
N ASP A 137 -6.11 25.13 -4.82
CA ASP A 137 -6.23 24.34 -3.59
C ASP A 137 -7.62 24.64 -3.00
N GLU A 138 -8.41 23.61 -2.72
CA GLU A 138 -9.58 23.75 -1.86
C GLU A 138 -9.11 24.45 -0.57
N GLU A 139 -9.65 25.64 -0.30
CA GLU A 139 -9.50 26.26 1.02
C GLU A 139 -10.02 25.25 2.06
N ILE A 140 -9.10 24.65 2.83
CA ILE A 140 -9.49 24.01 4.09
C ILE A 140 -9.91 25.15 5.02
N LEU A 141 -11.21 25.40 5.09
CA LEU A 141 -11.84 26.18 6.17
C LEU A 141 -11.47 25.51 7.49
N LEU A 142 -10.63 26.20 8.28
CA LEU A 142 -10.26 25.82 9.65
C LEU A 142 -11.26 26.39 10.66
#